data_AF-A0A538NJY7-F1
#
_entry.id   AF-A0A538NJY7-F1
#
_cell.length_a   1.000
_cell.length_b   1.000
_cell.length_c   1.000
_cell.angle_alpha   90.00
_cell.angle_beta   90.00
_cell.angle_gamma   90.00
#
_symmetry.space_group_name_H-M   'P 1'
#
loop_
_entity.id
_entity.type
_entity.pdbx_description
1 polymer ?
#
loop_
_entity_poly.entity_id
_entity_poly.type
_entity_poly.pdbx_seq_one_letter_code
_entity_poly.pdbx_strand_id
1 'polypeptide(L)'
;MLALCDRYGDISASIPGLAKVANVSIEAAKRALANLMRPDPYSRTKEHEGRRIGEIDGGWRVFNYPKYRDMLNAEERKEYKAKKEQERRDRLKQKQQAGESVD
;
A
#
# COMPACT_ATOMS: atom_id res chain seq x y z
N MET A 1 9.80 3.21 -6.80
CA MET A 1 9.84 3.16 -5.32
C MET A 1 8.72 2.31 -4.74
N LEU A 2 7.43 2.59 -5.01
CA LEU A 2 6.33 1.75 -4.50
C LEU A 2 6.41 0.26 -4.90
N ALA A 3 6.94 -0.04 -6.09
CA ALA A 3 7.17 -1.42 -6.53
C ALA A 3 8.41 -2.09 -5.91
N LEU A 4 9.28 -1.32 -5.25
CA LEU A 4 10.53 -1.81 -4.65
C LEU A 4 10.47 -1.88 -3.12
N CYS A 5 9.52 -1.17 -2.51
CA CYS A 5 9.47 -1.10 -1.07
C CYS A 5 8.99 -2.42 -0.47
N ASP A 6 9.48 -2.71 0.73
CA ASP A 6 9.03 -3.84 1.50
C ASP A 6 7.64 -3.61 2.11
N ARG A 7 7.27 -4.52 3.00
CA ARG A 7 5.98 -4.52 3.71
C ARG A 7 5.78 -3.26 4.59
N TYR A 8 6.84 -2.56 4.96
CA TYR A 8 6.82 -1.36 5.81
C TYR A 8 6.99 -0.06 5.01
N GLY A 9 7.22 -0.17 3.70
CA GLY A 9 7.48 0.98 2.84
C GLY A 9 8.95 1.36 2.75
N ASP A 10 9.86 0.47 3.19
CA ASP A 10 11.30 0.68 3.16
C ASP A 10 11.91 0.19 1.85
N ILE A 11 12.80 0.99 1.29
CA ILE A 11 13.45 0.76 0.00
C ILE A 11 14.95 0.74 0.26
N SER A 12 15.54 -0.46 0.22
CA SER A 12 16.99 -0.64 0.27
C SER A 12 17.58 -0.52 -1.13
N ALA A 13 18.06 0.67 -1.50
CA ALA A 13 18.62 0.92 -2.82
C ALA A 13 19.63 2.08 -2.80
N SER A 14 20.50 2.12 -3.79
CA SER A 14 21.35 3.28 -4.07
C SER A 14 20.71 4.20 -5.13
N ILE A 15 21.15 5.45 -5.22
CA ILE A 15 20.68 6.38 -6.27
C ILE A 15 20.89 5.81 -7.68
N PRO A 16 22.07 5.24 -8.05
CA PRO A 16 22.23 4.59 -9.35
C PRO A 16 21.29 3.40 -9.55
N GLY A 17 21.05 2.60 -8.50
CA GLY A 17 20.09 1.49 -8.55
C GLY A 17 18.67 1.96 -8.83
N LEU A 18 18.22 3.01 -8.15
CA LEU A 18 16.92 3.64 -8.40
C LEU A 18 16.81 4.22 -9.80
N ALA A 19 17.85 4.91 -10.27
CA ALA A 19 17.90 5.49 -11.61
C ALA A 19 17.76 4.40 -12.68
N LYS A 20 18.47 3.27 -12.50
CA LYS A 20 18.37 2.10 -13.39
C LYS A 20 16.97 1.50 -13.40
N VAL A 21 16.37 1.24 -12.24
CA VAL A 21 15.02 0.64 -12.15
C VAL A 21 13.95 1.59 -12.73
N ALA A 22 14.09 2.89 -12.49
CA ALA A 22 13.17 3.89 -13.03
C ALA A 22 13.44 4.25 -14.50
N ASN A 23 14.52 3.72 -15.10
CA ASN A 23 14.99 4.04 -16.44
C ASN A 23 15.14 5.56 -16.69
N VAL A 24 15.81 6.25 -15.76
CA VAL A 24 16.12 7.68 -15.84
C VAL A 24 17.60 7.92 -15.58
N SER A 25 18.10 9.12 -15.90
CA SER A 25 19.46 9.51 -15.54
C SER A 25 19.63 9.63 -14.02
N ILE A 26 20.86 9.46 -13.54
CA ILE A 26 21.21 9.66 -12.12
C ILE A 26 20.82 11.07 -11.65
N GLU A 27 21.04 12.09 -12.50
CA GLU A 27 20.69 13.47 -12.16
C GLU A 27 19.18 13.69 -12.05
N ALA A 28 18.39 13.04 -12.91
CA ALA A 28 16.94 13.06 -12.77
C ALA A 28 16.48 12.36 -11.49
N ALA A 29 17.10 11.22 -11.15
CA ALA A 29 16.81 10.52 -9.90
C ALA A 29 17.15 11.37 -8.66
N LYS A 30 18.30 12.03 -8.62
CA LYS A 30 18.69 12.97 -7.55
C LYS A 30 17.67 14.10 -7.37
N ARG A 31 17.26 14.75 -8.47
CA ARG A 31 16.24 15.82 -8.42
C ARG A 31 14.88 15.31 -7.93
N ALA A 32 14.47 14.13 -8.39
CA ALA A 32 13.22 13.52 -7.95
C ALA A 32 13.26 13.19 -6.45
N LEU A 33 14.35 12.59 -5.97
CA LEU A 33 14.57 12.32 -4.55
C LEU A 33 14.50 13.60 -3.70
N ALA A 34 15.23 14.64 -4.10
CA ALA A 34 15.22 15.93 -3.40
C ALA A 34 13.81 16.52 -3.32
N ASN A 35 13.02 16.46 -4.40
CA ASN A 35 11.65 16.92 -4.42
C ASN A 35 10.73 16.09 -3.50
N LEU A 36 10.89 14.77 -3.46
CA LEU A 36 10.07 13.88 -2.64
C LEU A 36 10.39 14.00 -1.13
N MET A 37 11.63 14.37 -0.80
CA MET A 37 12.10 14.60 0.58
C MET A 37 11.84 16.02 1.09
N ARG A 38 11.44 16.95 0.23
CA ARG A 38 11.13 18.33 0.63
C ARG A 38 9.78 18.40 1.35
N PRO A 39 9.63 19.30 2.34
CA PRO A 39 8.34 19.61 2.92
C PRO A 39 7.28 19.97 1.88
N ASP A 40 6.04 19.55 2.13
CA ASP A 40 4.89 19.84 1.28
C ASP A 40 3.76 20.45 2.12
N PRO A 41 3.61 21.79 2.12
CA PRO A 41 2.59 22.48 2.92
C PRO A 41 1.17 22.12 2.49
N TYR A 42 0.99 21.71 1.23
CA TYR A 42 -0.30 21.31 0.65
C TYR A 42 -0.62 19.82 0.86
N SER A 43 0.28 19.08 1.50
CA SER A 43 0.04 17.67 1.81
C SER A 43 -1.20 17.50 2.69
N ARG A 44 -2.00 16.48 2.37
CA ARG A 44 -3.13 16.01 3.19
C ARG A 44 -2.68 15.22 4.41
N THR A 45 -1.46 14.70 4.39
CA THR A 45 -0.80 14.11 5.58
C THR A 45 0.19 15.12 6.12
N LYS A 46 -0.01 15.62 7.35
CA LYS A 46 0.85 16.64 7.97
C LYS A 46 2.07 16.07 8.69
N GLU A 47 2.11 14.75 8.90
CA GLU A 47 3.28 14.05 9.42
C GLU A 47 4.52 14.33 8.56
N HIS A 48 5.69 14.42 9.22
CA HIS A 48 6.97 14.71 8.57
C HIS A 48 6.94 15.94 7.64
N GLU A 49 6.20 16.98 8.01
CA GLU A 49 6.06 18.22 7.22
C GLU A 49 5.49 17.97 5.81
N GLY A 50 4.74 16.89 5.62
CA GLY A 50 4.14 16.52 4.34
C GLY A 50 5.10 15.85 3.35
N ARG A 51 6.35 15.57 3.74
CA ARG A 51 7.32 14.85 2.92
C ARG A 51 6.75 13.52 2.45
N ARG A 52 7.14 13.06 1.24
CA ARG A 52 6.68 11.78 0.70
C ARG A 52 7.58 10.63 1.12
N ILE A 53 8.88 10.88 1.20
CA ILE A 53 9.89 9.92 1.62
C ILE A 53 10.88 10.55 2.61
N GLY A 54 11.60 9.72 3.36
CA GLY A 54 12.75 10.11 4.18
C GLY A 54 13.89 9.13 4.05
N GLU A 55 15.12 9.58 4.31
CA GLU A 55 16.30 8.71 4.31
C GLU A 55 16.27 7.75 5.51
N ILE A 56 16.74 6.53 5.27
CA ILE A 56 17.03 5.50 6.28
C ILE A 56 18.41 4.92 5.99
N ASP A 57 18.95 4.12 6.91
CA ASP A 57 20.18 3.40 6.63
C ASP A 57 20.01 2.50 5.41
N GLY A 58 20.85 2.71 4.39
CA GLY A 58 20.80 1.97 3.13
C GLY A 58 19.68 2.34 2.15
N GLY A 59 18.91 3.42 2.37
CA GLY A 59 17.94 3.87 1.36
C GLY A 59 16.87 4.84 1.84
N TRP A 60 15.59 4.57 1.51
CA TRP A 60 14.47 5.49 1.78
C TRP A 60 13.21 4.79 2.31
N ARG A 61 12.45 5.48 3.15
CA ARG A 61 11.11 5.07 3.62
C ARG A 61 10.02 5.91 2.97
N VAL A 62 8.93 5.31 2.54
CA VAL A 62 7.70 6.00 2.10
C VAL A 62 6.75 6.15 3.29
N PHE A 63 6.59 7.37 3.80
CA PHE A 63 5.88 7.60 5.08
C PHE A 63 4.42 7.16 5.09
N ASN A 64 3.69 7.39 4.00
CA ASN A 64 2.27 7.05 3.92
C ASN A 64 2.00 5.57 3.59
N TYR A 65 3.03 4.77 3.32
CA TYR A 65 2.84 3.40 2.83
C TYR A 65 2.06 2.51 3.80
N PRO A 66 2.39 2.44 5.11
CA PRO A 66 1.66 1.62 6.07
C PRO A 66 0.16 1.97 6.12
N LYS A 67 -0.15 3.27 6.19
CA LYS A 67 -1.53 3.78 6.24
C LYS A 67 -2.37 3.26 5.07
N TYR A 68 -1.88 3.39 3.84
CA TYR A 68 -2.65 2.95 2.67
C TYR A 68 -2.70 1.43 2.53
N ARG A 69 -1.65 0.74 2.95
CA ARG A 69 -1.63 -0.73 2.98
C ARG A 69 -2.66 -1.29 3.96
N ASP A 70 -2.78 -0.70 5.14
CA ASP A 70 -3.75 -1.13 6.15
C ASP A 70 -5.19 -0.87 5.71
N MET A 71 -5.44 0.23 5.00
CA MET A 71 -6.73 0.52 4.38
C MET A 71 -7.11 -0.54 3.32
N LEU A 72 -6.18 -0.91 2.43
CA LEU A 72 -6.41 -1.97 1.44
C LEU A 72 -6.74 -3.31 2.12
N ASN A 73 -5.95 -3.71 3.12
CA ASN A 73 -6.19 -4.93 3.88
C ASN A 73 -7.58 -4.91 4.57
N ALA A 74 -8.07 -3.75 5.01
CA ALA A 74 -9.37 -3.62 5.65
C ALA A 74 -10.52 -3.83 4.64
N GLU A 75 -10.41 -3.25 3.44
CA GLU A 75 -11.39 -3.44 2.38
C GLU A 75 -11.38 -4.90 1.86
N GLU A 76 -10.21 -5.50 1.65
CA GLU A 76 -10.10 -6.92 1.27
C GLU A 76 -10.76 -7.84 2.31
N ARG A 77 -10.55 -7.59 3.60
CA ARG A 77 -11.22 -8.33 4.69
C ARG A 77 -12.74 -8.16 4.65
N LYS A 78 -13.23 -6.98 4.32
CA LYS A 78 -14.66 -6.68 4.24
C LYS A 78 -15.30 -7.40 3.05
N GLU A 79 -14.66 -7.37 1.88
CA GLU A 79 -15.08 -8.09 0.68
C GLU A 79 -15.12 -9.61 0.92
N TYR A 80 -14.07 -10.16 1.54
CA TYR A 80 -14.02 -11.58 1.89
C TYR A 80 -15.20 -11.99 2.79
N LYS A 81 -15.49 -11.20 3.84
CA LYS A 81 -16.63 -11.46 4.74
C LYS A 81 -17.97 -11.37 4.02
N ALA A 82 -18.14 -10.38 3.13
CA ALA A 82 -19.36 -10.23 2.34
C ALA A 82 -19.61 -11.45 1.43
N LYS A 83 -18.55 -11.94 0.77
CA LYS A 83 -18.63 -13.16 -0.05
C LYS A 83 -18.99 -14.39 0.79
N LYS A 84 -18.38 -14.55 1.97
CA LYS A 84 -18.68 -15.67 2.86
C LYS A 84 -20.12 -15.65 3.38
N GLU A 85 -20.63 -14.48 3.72
CA GLU A 85 -22.03 -14.35 4.13
C GLU A 85 -22.99 -14.64 2.97
N GLN A 86 -22.64 -14.23 1.74
CA GLN A 86 -23.41 -14.59 0.55
C GLN A 86 -23.44 -16.11 0.33
N GLU A 87 -22.28 -16.79 0.34
CA GLU A 87 -22.17 -18.25 0.22
C GLU A 87 -22.99 -18.98 1.31
N ARG A 88 -22.95 -18.48 2.55
CA ARG A 88 -23.75 -19.03 3.67
C ARG A 88 -25.24 -18.89 3.40
N ARG A 89 -25.70 -17.70 2.97
CA ARG A 89 -27.11 -17.45 2.65
C ARG A 89 -27.60 -18.32 1.49
N ASP A 90 -26.78 -18.49 0.46
CA ASP A 90 -27.14 -19.32 -0.70
C ASP A 90 -27.22 -20.80 -0.31
N ARG A 91 -26.29 -21.29 0.53
CA ARG A 91 -26.36 -22.65 1.08
C ARG A 91 -27.60 -22.87 1.94
N LEU A 92 -27.98 -21.90 2.78
CA LEU A 92 -29.20 -21.99 3.60
C LEU A 92 -30.46 -22.01 2.73
N LYS A 93 -30.53 -21.17 1.70
CA LYS A 93 -31.64 -21.19 0.73
C LYS A 93 -31.73 -22.53 0.00
N GLN A 94 -30.61 -23.10 -0.43
CA GLN A 94 -30.57 -24.40 -1.07
C GLN A 94 -31.06 -25.52 -0.14
N LYS A 95 -30.61 -25.54 1.13
CA LYS A 95 -31.10 -26.50 2.12
C LYS A 95 -32.60 -26.38 2.37
N GLN A 96 -33.10 -25.15 2.47
CA GLN A 96 -34.52 -24.88 2.67
C GLN A 96 -35.37 -25.29 1.46
N GLN A 97 -34.85 -25.13 0.23
CA GLN A 97 -35.48 -25.60 -1.01
C GLN A 97 -35.40 -27.13 -1.18
N ALA A 98 -34.36 -27.77 -0.65
CA ALA A 98 -34.19 -29.22 -0.67
C ALA A 98 -35.04 -29.96 0.40
N GLY A 99 -35.76 -29.24 1.26
CA GLY A 99 -36.60 -29.83 2.30
C GLY A 99 -35.84 -30.43 3.48
N GLU A 100 -34.54 -30.17 3.60
CA GLU A 100 -33.74 -30.60 4.76
C GLU A 100 -34.00 -29.67 5.95
N SER A 101 -34.46 -30.22 7.09
CA SER A 101 -34.62 -29.42 8.32
C SER A 101 -33.29 -28.83 8.74
N VAL A 102 -33.29 -27.52 9.01
CA VAL A 102 -32.14 -26.80 9.57
C VAL A 102 -32.31 -26.83 11.09
N ASP A 103 -31.95 -27.95 11.71
CA ASP A 103 -31.76 -28.07 13.17
C ASP A 103 -30.34 -27.66 13.59
#